data_AF-A0A8T5MTP5-F1
#
_entry.id   AF-A0A8T5MTP5-F1
#
_cell.length_a   1.000
_cell.length_b   1.000
_cell.length_c   1.000
_cell.angle_alpha   90.00
_cell.angle_beta   90.00
_cell.angle_gamma   90.00
#
_symmetry.space_group_name_H-M   'P 1'
#
loop_
_entity.id
_entity.type
_entity.pdbx_description
1 polymer ?
#
loop_
_entity_poly.entity_id
_entity_poly.type
_entity_poly.pdbx_seq_one_letter_code
_entity_poly.pdbx_strand_id
1 'polypeptide(L)'
;MKVYHLYDFPDTIRILLKNNYRIEMFRNLLQIFGAITEIAKSVDVKPKTIHDFKKGKNSRNTDYFVALSLIRRMSKLLIKNNYKEFSMKNIEKQVVAYKTNSASNPILKPRLPLVEDERLIRIYTHLIGDRYGGGKYIRKTGGNFYVNPAYTNTNDALINRFAKDLDVFGKVPYDKRTGDGHYKVNLPMSIKYILEHIYNEEISASRGGLPKRFFKLSRKLKFEIIKAFCDDEGTVRDSAIIVSSGNKKQLEDIEKIMLSVKFNPEFIIPIKNPKSNLYTLGFRNQNFTMYGNKLGFEHTEKKKIMKFQLKRRANPKIIKPGESRKRILRLLEENPRTSLELAMRLGISQNTTGQNLRILANEEKIKRYRIPGKNNFEYSLS
;
A
#
# COMPACT_ATOMS: atom_id res chain seq x y z
N MET A 1 -9.57 11.57 -15.23
CA MET A 1 -9.31 10.34 -14.44
C MET A 1 -9.43 9.17 -15.39
N LYS A 2 -8.54 8.17 -15.33
CA LYS A 2 -8.62 7.00 -16.21
C LYS A 2 -9.59 5.98 -15.62
N VAL A 3 -10.35 5.33 -16.49
CA VAL A 3 -11.26 4.23 -16.15
C VAL A 3 -10.66 2.94 -16.72
N TYR A 4 -10.71 1.86 -15.94
CA TYR A 4 -10.24 0.54 -16.35
C TYR A 4 -11.38 -0.44 -16.28
N HIS A 5 -11.72 -0.98 -17.43
CA HIS A 5 -12.74 -1.98 -17.57
C HIS A 5 -12.17 -3.38 -17.31
N LEU A 6 -13.06 -4.35 -17.17
CA LEU A 6 -12.72 -5.76 -17.05
C LEU A 6 -11.83 -6.24 -18.21
N TYR A 7 -12.02 -5.71 -19.42
CA TYR A 7 -11.19 -6.05 -20.56
C TYR A 7 -9.77 -5.43 -20.52
N ASP A 8 -9.48 -4.55 -19.56
CA ASP A 8 -8.14 -4.03 -19.28
C ASP A 8 -7.40 -4.86 -18.21
N PHE A 9 -8.02 -5.90 -17.64
CA PHE A 9 -7.39 -6.76 -16.63
C PHE A 9 -6.51 -7.84 -17.28
N PRO A 10 -5.54 -8.43 -16.55
CA PRO A 10 -4.73 -9.51 -17.11
C PRO A 10 -5.54 -10.79 -17.29
N ASP A 11 -5.16 -11.62 -18.26
CA ASP A 11 -5.81 -12.90 -18.57
C ASP A 11 -5.75 -13.93 -17.42
N THR A 12 -4.83 -13.74 -16.48
CA THR A 12 -4.70 -14.56 -15.26
C THR A 12 -5.85 -14.37 -14.28
N ILE A 13 -6.65 -13.31 -14.44
CA ILE A 13 -7.88 -13.11 -13.67
C ILE A 13 -8.92 -14.14 -14.10
N ARG A 14 -9.57 -14.71 -13.10
CA ARG A 14 -10.68 -15.65 -13.25
C ARG A 14 -11.91 -15.01 -12.64
N ILE A 15 -13.05 -15.13 -13.32
CA ILE A 15 -14.28 -14.48 -12.91
C ILE A 15 -15.41 -15.48 -12.70
N LEU A 16 -16.33 -15.10 -11.84
CA LEU A 16 -17.60 -15.78 -11.59
C LEU A 16 -18.73 -14.88 -12.11
N LEU A 17 -19.53 -15.40 -13.04
CA LEU A 17 -20.69 -14.69 -13.59
C LEU A 17 -21.97 -15.06 -12.85
N LYS A 18 -22.97 -14.18 -12.89
CA LYS A 18 -24.33 -14.51 -12.44
C LYS A 18 -24.85 -15.75 -13.15
N ASN A 19 -25.53 -16.62 -12.40
CA ASN A 19 -25.96 -17.94 -12.88
C ASN A 19 -26.85 -17.85 -14.12
N ASN A 20 -27.87 -16.99 -14.11
CA ASN A 20 -28.83 -16.88 -15.22
C ASN A 20 -28.15 -16.37 -16.50
N TYR A 21 -27.32 -15.33 -16.39
CA TYR A 21 -26.56 -14.80 -17.52
C TYR A 21 -25.59 -15.83 -18.10
N ARG A 22 -24.94 -16.63 -17.24
CA ARG A 22 -24.06 -17.72 -17.67
C ARG A 22 -24.85 -18.81 -18.43
N ILE A 23 -26.01 -19.21 -17.92
CA ILE A 23 -26.87 -20.22 -18.57
C ILE A 23 -27.31 -19.74 -19.95
N GLU A 24 -27.73 -18.49 -20.06
CA GLU A 24 -28.13 -17.86 -21.33
C GLU A 24 -26.97 -17.80 -22.33
N MET A 25 -25.78 -17.37 -21.88
CA MET A 25 -24.56 -17.39 -22.69
C MET A 25 -24.28 -18.77 -23.28
N PHE A 26 -24.44 -19.83 -22.49
CA PHE A 26 -24.23 -21.20 -22.95
C PHE A 26 -25.35 -21.73 -23.85
N ARG A 27 -26.59 -21.29 -23.67
CA ARG A 27 -27.68 -21.60 -24.59
C ARG A 27 -27.37 -21.07 -25.99
N ASN A 28 -26.93 -19.81 -26.09
CA ASN A 28 -26.66 -19.17 -27.38
C ASN A 28 -25.38 -19.72 -28.01
N LEU A 29 -24.35 -20.07 -27.23
CA LEU A 29 -23.18 -20.81 -27.75
C LEU A 29 -23.58 -22.19 -28.30
N LEU A 30 -24.46 -22.93 -27.62
CA LEU A 30 -24.93 -24.23 -28.11
C LEU A 30 -25.78 -24.11 -29.38
N GLN A 31 -26.54 -23.02 -29.53
CA GLN A 31 -27.27 -22.75 -30.76
C GLN A 31 -26.32 -22.50 -31.95
N ILE A 32 -25.17 -21.86 -31.72
CA ILE A 32 -24.17 -21.60 -32.78
C ILE A 32 -23.39 -22.87 -33.15
N PHE A 33 -22.95 -23.64 -32.16
CA PHE A 33 -21.96 -24.71 -32.36
C PHE A 33 -22.52 -26.14 -32.25
N GLY A 34 -23.76 -26.31 -31.78
CA GLY A 34 -24.42 -27.61 -31.58
C GLY A 34 -23.94 -28.41 -30.36
N ALA A 35 -22.62 -28.47 -30.12
CA ALA A 35 -22.04 -29.32 -29.07
C ALA A 35 -20.97 -28.61 -28.21
N ILE A 36 -20.79 -29.10 -26.98
CA ILE A 36 -19.75 -28.62 -26.05
C ILE A 36 -18.34 -28.81 -26.63
N THR A 37 -18.11 -29.90 -27.37
CA THR A 37 -16.83 -30.20 -28.01
C THR A 37 -16.45 -29.15 -29.06
N GLU A 38 -17.42 -28.72 -29.86
CA GLU A 38 -17.21 -27.69 -30.89
C GLU A 38 -16.98 -26.32 -30.26
N ILE A 39 -17.72 -25.97 -29.20
CA ILE A 39 -17.44 -24.76 -28.41
C ILE A 39 -16.00 -24.81 -27.88
N ALA A 40 -15.59 -25.93 -27.28
CA ALA A 40 -14.26 -26.11 -26.71
C ALA A 40 -13.14 -25.96 -27.74
N LYS A 41 -13.32 -26.55 -28.92
CA LYS A 41 -12.41 -26.42 -30.07
C LYS A 41 -12.32 -24.96 -30.54
N SER A 42 -13.45 -24.26 -30.68
CA SER A 42 -13.51 -22.87 -31.16
C SER A 42 -12.80 -21.86 -30.25
N VAL A 43 -12.70 -22.17 -28.96
CA VAL A 43 -12.02 -21.33 -27.96
C VAL A 43 -10.78 -21.99 -27.39
N ASP A 44 -10.24 -23.02 -28.07
CA ASP A 44 -9.00 -23.71 -27.74
C ASP A 44 -8.85 -24.03 -26.23
N VAL A 45 -9.76 -24.85 -25.71
CA VAL A 45 -9.70 -25.42 -24.35
C VAL A 45 -10.24 -26.85 -24.35
N LYS A 46 -10.01 -27.58 -23.25
CA LYS A 46 -10.58 -28.93 -23.08
C LYS A 46 -12.11 -28.86 -22.91
N PRO A 47 -12.88 -29.83 -23.46
CA PRO A 47 -14.34 -29.89 -23.26
C PRO A 47 -14.79 -29.85 -21.80
N LYS A 48 -14.00 -30.45 -20.89
CA LYS A 48 -14.26 -30.40 -19.45
C LYS A 48 -14.30 -28.96 -18.90
N THR A 49 -13.44 -28.07 -19.38
CA THR A 49 -13.43 -26.65 -18.97
C THR A 49 -14.74 -25.96 -19.33
N ILE A 50 -15.26 -26.22 -20.54
CA ILE A 50 -16.53 -25.69 -21.02
C ILE A 50 -17.70 -26.27 -20.22
N HIS A 51 -17.69 -27.58 -20.02
CA HIS A 51 -18.71 -28.28 -19.24
C HIS A 51 -18.79 -27.77 -17.79
N ASP A 52 -17.66 -27.66 -17.09
CA ASP A 52 -17.62 -27.16 -15.71
C ASP A 52 -18.04 -25.69 -15.64
N PHE A 53 -17.67 -24.88 -16.64
CA PHE A 53 -18.15 -23.50 -16.73
C PHE A 53 -19.67 -23.44 -16.96
N LYS A 54 -20.23 -24.25 -17.85
CA LYS A 54 -21.69 -24.35 -18.05
C LYS A 54 -22.41 -24.70 -16.75
N LYS A 55 -21.93 -25.74 -16.05
CA LYS A 55 -22.46 -26.17 -14.74
C LYS A 55 -22.28 -25.11 -13.65
N GLY A 56 -21.25 -24.27 -13.74
CA GLY A 56 -20.91 -23.28 -12.72
C GLY A 56 -20.25 -23.86 -11.48
N LYS A 57 -19.95 -25.15 -11.49
CA LYS A 57 -19.34 -25.90 -10.39
C LYS A 57 -18.19 -26.74 -10.93
N ASN A 58 -17.11 -26.87 -10.15
CA ASN A 58 -16.03 -27.81 -10.46
C ASN A 58 -16.34 -29.22 -9.93
N SER A 59 -15.39 -30.15 -10.12
CA SER A 59 -15.51 -31.54 -9.62
C SER A 59 -15.59 -31.67 -8.09
N ARG A 60 -15.34 -30.60 -7.34
CA ARG A 60 -15.49 -30.54 -5.87
C ARG A 60 -16.76 -29.82 -5.43
N ASN A 61 -17.70 -29.57 -6.35
CA ASN A 61 -18.94 -28.84 -6.12
C ASN A 61 -18.76 -27.40 -5.58
N THR A 62 -17.61 -26.79 -5.82
CA THR A 62 -17.36 -25.37 -5.50
C THR A 62 -17.57 -24.50 -6.74
N ASP A 63 -17.85 -23.21 -6.55
CA ASP A 63 -18.06 -22.27 -7.67
C ASP A 63 -16.92 -22.28 -8.68
N TYR A 64 -17.28 -22.39 -9.96
CA TYR A 64 -16.33 -22.45 -11.06
C TYR A 64 -15.98 -21.03 -11.54
N PHE A 65 -14.77 -20.58 -11.21
CA PHE A 65 -14.19 -19.36 -11.76
C PHE A 65 -13.51 -19.65 -13.10
N VAL A 66 -13.91 -18.94 -14.14
CA VAL A 66 -13.38 -19.13 -15.50
C VAL A 66 -12.37 -18.05 -15.85
N ALA A 67 -11.32 -18.41 -16.60
CA ALA A 67 -10.30 -17.44 -17.02
C ALA A 67 -10.90 -16.34 -17.90
N LEU A 68 -10.44 -15.10 -17.69
CA LEU A 68 -10.91 -13.93 -18.42
C LEU A 68 -10.62 -14.02 -19.92
N SER A 69 -9.49 -14.62 -20.30
CA SER A 69 -9.15 -14.90 -21.71
C SER A 69 -10.19 -15.78 -22.41
N LEU A 70 -10.72 -16.80 -21.72
CA LEU A 70 -11.77 -17.66 -22.26
C LEU A 70 -13.07 -16.87 -22.46
N ILE A 71 -13.44 -16.02 -21.51
CA ILE A 71 -14.63 -15.17 -21.64
C ILE A 71 -14.49 -14.18 -22.80
N ARG A 72 -13.31 -13.57 -23.00
CA ARG A 72 -13.05 -12.69 -24.14
C ARG A 72 -13.24 -13.43 -25.46
N ARG A 73 -12.72 -14.66 -25.58
CA ARG A 73 -12.90 -15.50 -26.78
C ARG A 73 -14.37 -15.84 -27.03
N MET A 74 -15.10 -16.28 -26.00
CA MET A 74 -16.54 -16.56 -26.11
C MET A 74 -17.37 -15.33 -26.48
N SER A 75 -17.08 -14.18 -25.85
CA SER A 75 -17.73 -12.90 -26.14
C SER A 75 -17.56 -12.52 -27.62
N LYS A 76 -16.34 -12.63 -28.16
CA LYS A 76 -16.07 -12.36 -29.58
C LYS A 76 -16.90 -13.26 -30.51
N LEU A 77 -17.00 -14.56 -30.21
CA LEU A 77 -17.79 -15.51 -30.99
C LEU A 77 -19.29 -15.16 -30.96
N LEU A 78 -19.83 -14.83 -29.80
CA LEU A 78 -21.23 -14.46 -29.63
C LEU A 78 -21.56 -13.16 -30.36
N ILE A 79 -20.71 -12.14 -30.25
CA ILE A 79 -20.89 -10.86 -30.96
C ILE A 79 -20.86 -11.07 -32.47
N LYS A 80 -19.94 -11.91 -32.98
CA LYS A 80 -19.86 -12.25 -34.42
C LYS A 80 -21.16 -12.88 -34.94
N ASN A 81 -21.93 -13.53 -34.07
CA ASN A 81 -23.21 -14.15 -34.37
C ASN A 81 -24.41 -13.30 -33.89
N ASN A 82 -24.26 -11.97 -33.82
CA ASN A 82 -25.29 -11.00 -33.47
C ASN A 82 -25.81 -11.01 -32.02
N TYR A 83 -25.20 -11.76 -31.11
CA TYR A 83 -25.55 -11.73 -29.67
C TYR A 83 -24.79 -10.62 -28.92
N LYS A 84 -25.16 -9.37 -29.19
CA LYS A 84 -24.49 -8.15 -28.66
C LYS A 84 -24.64 -7.99 -27.14
N GLU A 85 -25.63 -8.63 -26.54
CA GLU A 85 -25.84 -8.70 -25.09
C GLU A 85 -24.62 -9.30 -24.37
N PHE A 86 -23.83 -10.15 -25.02
CA PHE A 86 -22.58 -10.71 -24.47
C PHE A 86 -21.32 -9.89 -24.78
N SER A 87 -21.46 -8.60 -25.08
CA SER A 87 -20.31 -7.70 -25.14
C SER A 87 -19.55 -7.64 -23.80
N MET A 88 -18.24 -7.39 -23.84
CA MET A 88 -17.43 -7.27 -22.61
C MET A 88 -17.96 -6.22 -21.63
N LYS A 89 -18.56 -5.13 -22.14
CA LYS A 89 -19.22 -4.08 -21.35
C LYS A 89 -20.44 -4.61 -20.58
N ASN A 90 -21.20 -5.52 -21.17
CA ASN A 90 -22.34 -6.15 -20.51
C ASN A 90 -21.90 -7.26 -19.57
N ILE A 91 -20.91 -8.08 -19.96
CA ILE A 91 -20.30 -9.10 -19.11
C ILE A 91 -19.77 -8.49 -17.80
N GLU A 92 -19.12 -7.33 -17.87
CA GLU A 92 -18.61 -6.58 -16.71
C GLU A 92 -19.69 -6.37 -15.64
N LYS A 93 -20.93 -6.04 -16.04
CA LYS A 93 -22.07 -5.82 -15.13
C LYS A 93 -22.62 -7.11 -14.50
N GLN A 94 -22.20 -8.27 -15.01
CA GLN A 94 -22.67 -9.58 -14.56
C GLN A 94 -21.62 -10.34 -13.75
N VAL A 95 -20.47 -9.73 -13.46
CA VAL A 95 -19.44 -10.32 -12.61
C VAL A 95 -19.90 -10.27 -11.15
N VAL A 96 -19.96 -11.44 -10.51
CA VAL A 96 -20.30 -11.62 -9.09
C VAL A 96 -19.05 -11.57 -8.22
N ALA A 97 -17.96 -12.15 -8.72
CA ALA A 97 -16.67 -12.18 -8.05
C ALA A 97 -15.52 -12.39 -9.04
N TYR A 98 -14.31 -12.05 -8.65
CA TYR A 98 -13.10 -12.43 -9.38
C TYR A 98 -11.95 -12.79 -8.44
N LYS A 99 -11.02 -13.63 -8.93
CA LYS A 99 -9.80 -14.03 -8.23
C LYS A 99 -8.72 -14.45 -9.21
N THR A 100 -7.56 -14.82 -8.70
CA THR A 100 -6.54 -15.55 -9.47
C THR A 100 -6.72 -17.06 -9.26
N ASN A 101 -5.72 -17.88 -9.59
CA ASN A 101 -5.79 -19.34 -9.44
C ASN A 101 -6.15 -19.79 -8.00
N SER A 102 -6.53 -21.08 -7.87
CA SER A 102 -7.39 -21.69 -6.84
C SER A 102 -7.16 -21.37 -5.36
N ALA A 103 -6.01 -20.81 -4.97
CA ALA A 103 -5.68 -20.46 -3.57
C ALA A 103 -5.91 -18.98 -3.20
N SER A 104 -6.23 -18.12 -4.16
CA SER A 104 -6.47 -16.70 -3.89
C SER A 104 -7.90 -16.46 -3.40
N ASN A 105 -8.03 -15.66 -2.34
CA ASN A 105 -9.33 -15.26 -1.82
C ASN A 105 -10.09 -14.43 -2.88
N PRO A 106 -11.38 -14.71 -3.13
CA PRO A 106 -12.14 -13.95 -4.12
C PRO A 106 -12.51 -12.56 -3.64
N ILE A 107 -12.46 -11.60 -4.57
CA ILE A 107 -13.06 -10.28 -4.42
C ILE A 107 -14.53 -10.40 -4.81
N LEU A 108 -15.41 -10.16 -3.84
CA LEU A 108 -16.86 -10.32 -4.01
C LEU A 108 -17.51 -8.97 -4.35
N LYS A 109 -18.64 -8.98 -5.06
CA LYS A 109 -19.39 -7.76 -5.44
C LYS A 109 -18.45 -6.68 -6.02
N PRO A 110 -17.72 -7.00 -7.10
CA PRO A 110 -16.67 -6.13 -7.60
C PRO A 110 -17.24 -4.79 -8.05
N ARG A 111 -16.50 -3.71 -7.80
CA ARG A 111 -16.83 -2.37 -8.31
C ARG A 111 -16.13 -2.17 -9.64
N LEU A 112 -16.82 -2.52 -10.73
CA LEU A 112 -16.32 -2.36 -12.10
C LEU A 112 -17.15 -1.31 -12.87
N PRO A 113 -16.52 -0.51 -13.74
CA PRO A 113 -15.07 -0.44 -13.98
C PRO A 113 -14.32 0.20 -12.79
N LEU A 114 -13.00 -0.06 -12.69
CA LEU A 114 -12.15 0.61 -11.72
C LEU A 114 -11.87 2.05 -12.16
N VAL A 115 -11.88 2.99 -11.22
CA VAL A 115 -11.53 4.39 -11.49
C VAL A 115 -10.19 4.69 -10.84
N GLU A 116 -9.27 5.33 -11.58
CA GLU A 116 -8.06 5.89 -11.01
C GLU A 116 -8.37 7.15 -10.21
N ASP A 117 -8.79 6.92 -8.96
CA ASP A 117 -9.04 7.94 -7.95
C ASP A 117 -7.95 7.93 -6.86
N GLU A 118 -8.09 8.79 -5.85
CA GLU A 118 -7.14 8.86 -4.74
C GLU A 118 -6.93 7.54 -3.98
N ARG A 119 -7.93 6.65 -3.92
CA ARG A 119 -7.84 5.39 -3.19
C ARG A 119 -6.93 4.42 -3.93
N LEU A 120 -7.14 4.27 -5.25
CA LEU A 120 -6.32 3.39 -6.07
C LEU A 120 -4.84 3.81 -6.07
N ILE A 121 -4.60 5.13 -6.11
CA ILE A 121 -3.26 5.71 -6.04
C ILE A 121 -2.61 5.41 -4.68
N ARG A 122 -3.30 5.66 -3.55
CA ARG A 122 -2.78 5.34 -2.22
C ARG A 122 -2.49 3.85 -2.07
N ILE A 123 -3.38 2.96 -2.54
CA ILE A 123 -3.15 1.51 -2.48
C ILE A 123 -1.86 1.15 -3.20
N TYR A 124 -1.67 1.63 -4.43
CA TYR A 124 -0.45 1.36 -5.18
C TYR A 124 0.78 1.86 -4.44
N THR A 125 0.75 3.11 -3.95
CA THR A 125 1.89 3.72 -3.25
C THR A 125 2.25 2.99 -1.96
N HIS A 126 1.26 2.58 -1.15
CA HIS A 126 1.52 1.79 0.06
C HIS A 126 2.17 0.44 -0.27
N LEU A 127 1.75 -0.21 -1.36
CA LEU A 127 2.28 -1.53 -1.74
C LEU A 127 3.71 -1.49 -2.30
N ILE A 128 4.17 -0.35 -2.82
CA ILE A 128 5.57 -0.19 -3.23
C ILE A 128 6.47 0.33 -2.11
N GLY A 129 5.91 1.07 -1.15
CA GLY A 129 6.63 1.59 0.01
C GLY A 129 6.91 0.47 1.00
N ASP A 130 5.86 -0.20 1.47
CA ASP A 130 6.00 -1.29 2.42
C ASP A 130 6.43 -2.60 1.73
N ARG A 131 7.28 -3.38 2.39
CA ARG A 131 8.16 -4.41 1.80
C ARG A 131 7.49 -5.68 1.26
N TYR A 132 6.22 -5.64 0.88
CA TYR A 132 5.45 -6.86 0.73
C TYR A 132 4.59 -6.95 -0.54
N GLY A 133 5.29 -6.96 -1.67
CA GLY A 133 4.79 -7.56 -2.91
C GLY A 133 4.82 -9.09 -2.78
N GLY A 134 3.67 -9.71 -2.47
CA GLY A 134 3.53 -11.17 -2.41
C GLY A 134 4.15 -11.88 -3.62
N GLY A 135 4.66 -13.09 -3.42
CA GLY A 135 5.47 -13.78 -4.42
C GLY A 135 5.72 -15.25 -4.11
N LYS A 136 6.42 -15.91 -5.04
CA LYS A 136 6.83 -17.31 -4.92
C LYS A 136 7.96 -17.40 -3.89
N TYR A 137 7.65 -17.89 -2.71
CA TYR A 137 8.65 -18.23 -1.70
C TYR A 137 9.05 -19.68 -1.89
N ILE A 138 10.33 -19.92 -2.16
CA ILE A 138 10.89 -21.27 -2.13
C ILE A 138 11.22 -21.56 -0.67
N ARG A 139 10.52 -22.50 -0.05
CA ARG A 139 10.94 -22.99 1.28
C ARG A 139 12.31 -23.64 1.14
N LYS A 140 13.15 -23.56 2.18
CA LYS A 140 14.40 -24.35 2.27
C LYS A 140 14.16 -25.86 2.04
N THR A 141 12.93 -26.34 2.26
CA THR A 141 12.50 -27.73 2.06
C THR A 141 11.95 -28.05 0.66
N GLY A 142 12.24 -27.22 -0.37
CA GLY A 142 11.94 -27.55 -1.78
C GLY A 142 10.50 -27.31 -2.27
N GLY A 143 9.64 -26.70 -1.45
CA GLY A 143 8.26 -26.37 -1.84
C GLY A 143 8.10 -24.93 -2.34
N ASN A 144 7.38 -24.75 -3.46
CA ASN A 144 6.94 -23.45 -3.94
C ASN A 144 5.64 -23.04 -3.24
N PHE A 145 5.69 -22.05 -2.36
CA PHE A 145 4.49 -21.46 -1.76
C PHE A 145 4.26 -20.06 -2.31
N TYR A 146 3.03 -19.78 -2.73
CA TYR A 146 2.63 -18.42 -3.08
C TYR A 146 2.18 -17.72 -1.82
N VAL A 147 2.87 -16.63 -1.50
CA VAL A 147 2.50 -15.79 -0.36
C VAL A 147 1.65 -14.66 -0.90
N ASN A 148 0.42 -14.54 -0.38
CA ASN A 148 -0.46 -13.43 -0.73
C ASN A 148 0.20 -12.10 -0.40
N PRO A 149 0.02 -11.05 -1.22
CA PRO A 149 0.47 -9.71 -0.91
C PRO A 149 -0.23 -9.24 0.36
N ALA A 150 0.36 -8.27 1.02
CA ALA A 150 -0.12 -7.74 2.27
C ALA A 150 0.46 -6.36 2.49
N TYR A 151 -0.25 -5.56 3.26
CA TYR A 151 0.27 -4.30 3.78
C TYR A 151 0.42 -4.43 5.29
N THR A 152 1.55 -3.98 5.83
CA THR A 152 1.87 -4.05 7.25
C THR A 152 2.21 -2.67 7.80
N ASN A 153 1.70 -2.35 8.97
CA ASN A 153 2.06 -1.11 9.63
C ASN A 153 1.91 -1.25 11.15
N THR A 154 2.68 -0.48 11.90
CA THR A 154 2.50 -0.37 13.35
C THR A 154 1.34 0.56 13.71
N ASN A 155 0.90 1.39 12.76
CA ASN A 155 -0.18 2.34 12.97
C ASN A 155 -1.54 1.79 12.54
N ASP A 156 -2.48 1.72 13.49
CA ASP A 156 -3.81 1.18 13.21
C ASP A 156 -4.65 2.06 12.29
N ALA A 157 -4.48 3.39 12.38
CA ALA A 157 -5.25 4.33 11.54
C ALA A 157 -4.89 4.16 10.06
N LEU A 158 -3.61 3.97 9.74
CA LEU A 158 -3.16 3.66 8.37
C LEU A 158 -3.75 2.35 7.88
N ILE A 159 -3.76 1.32 8.71
CA ILE A 159 -4.26 0.00 8.36
C ILE A 159 -5.77 0.02 8.09
N ASN A 160 -6.53 0.68 8.96
CA ASN A 160 -7.97 0.85 8.77
C ASN A 160 -8.27 1.70 7.53
N ARG A 161 -7.47 2.74 7.26
CA ARG A 161 -7.61 3.54 6.04
C ARG A 161 -7.32 2.74 4.77
N PHE A 162 -6.22 1.99 4.76
CA PHE A 162 -5.84 1.12 3.65
C PHE A 162 -6.93 0.07 3.38
N ALA A 163 -7.43 -0.60 4.43
CA ALA A 163 -8.52 -1.57 4.31
C ALA A 163 -9.79 -0.95 3.71
N LYS A 164 -10.14 0.28 4.08
CA LYS A 164 -11.25 1.03 3.47
C LYS A 164 -10.98 1.40 2.01
N ASP A 165 -9.74 1.74 1.67
CA ASP A 165 -9.37 2.06 0.28
C ASP A 165 -9.54 0.84 -0.65
N LEU A 166 -9.36 -0.39 -0.13
CA LEU A 166 -9.59 -1.65 -0.88
C LEU A 166 -11.03 -1.80 -1.38
N ASP A 167 -12.00 -1.08 -0.81
CA ASP A 167 -13.37 -1.05 -1.30
C ASP A 167 -13.46 -0.54 -2.75
N VAL A 168 -12.42 0.07 -3.30
CA VAL A 168 -12.35 0.42 -4.73
C VAL A 168 -12.47 -0.82 -5.62
N PHE A 169 -12.07 -1.99 -5.15
CA PHE A 169 -12.13 -3.25 -5.90
C PHE A 169 -13.44 -4.02 -5.73
N GLY A 170 -14.21 -3.74 -4.66
CA GLY A 170 -15.35 -4.55 -4.21
C GLY A 170 -15.22 -4.92 -2.73
N LYS A 171 -15.93 -5.97 -2.30
CA LYS A 171 -15.76 -6.55 -0.97
C LYS A 171 -14.52 -7.45 -0.96
N VAL A 172 -13.42 -6.89 -0.49
CA VAL A 172 -12.12 -7.58 -0.37
C VAL A 172 -12.05 -8.27 1.00
N PRO A 173 -11.86 -9.60 1.04
CA PRO A 173 -11.58 -10.28 2.30
C PRO A 173 -10.17 -9.91 2.76
N TYR A 174 -10.05 -9.40 3.98
CA TYR A 174 -8.76 -9.17 4.62
C TYR A 174 -8.81 -9.64 6.06
N ASP A 175 -7.70 -10.20 6.53
CA ASP A 175 -7.51 -10.53 7.93
C ASP A 175 -6.65 -9.45 8.56
N LYS A 176 -7.11 -8.87 9.68
CA LYS A 176 -6.30 -8.01 10.54
C LYS A 176 -5.66 -8.88 11.61
N ARG A 177 -4.37 -9.19 11.45
CA ARG A 177 -3.61 -9.93 12.47
C ARG A 177 -2.74 -8.95 13.27
N THR A 178 -2.74 -9.11 14.58
CA THR A 178 -1.82 -8.45 15.50
C THR A 178 -0.77 -9.47 15.93
N GLY A 179 0.41 -9.40 15.33
CA GLY A 179 1.58 -10.17 15.76
C GLY A 179 2.78 -9.22 15.83
N ASP A 180 3.58 -9.33 16.89
CA ASP A 180 4.80 -8.53 17.11
C ASP A 180 4.61 -6.99 17.10
N GLY A 181 3.41 -6.52 17.44
CA GLY A 181 3.09 -5.07 17.45
C GLY A 181 2.83 -4.48 16.06
N HIS A 182 2.72 -5.32 15.03
CA HIS A 182 2.31 -4.91 13.68
C HIS A 182 0.88 -5.36 13.39
N TYR A 183 0.14 -4.50 12.70
CA TYR A 183 -1.09 -4.86 12.02
C TYR A 183 -0.77 -5.27 10.59
N LYS A 184 -1.48 -6.28 10.09
CA LYS A 184 -1.34 -6.78 8.72
C LYS A 184 -2.69 -6.83 8.02
N VAL A 185 -2.75 -6.47 6.74
CA VAL A 185 -3.90 -6.64 5.85
C VAL A 185 -3.48 -7.54 4.70
N ASN A 186 -3.90 -8.81 4.70
CA ASN A 186 -3.65 -9.72 3.57
C ASN A 186 -4.55 -9.36 2.39
N LEU A 187 -3.99 -9.41 1.18
CA LEU A 187 -4.64 -9.01 -0.06
C LEU A 187 -4.81 -10.21 -0.99
N PRO A 188 -5.95 -10.33 -1.70
CA PRO A 188 -6.06 -11.22 -2.84
C PRO A 188 -4.96 -10.93 -3.88
N MET A 189 -4.34 -11.99 -4.42
CA MET A 189 -3.34 -11.84 -5.49
C MET A 189 -3.90 -11.15 -6.74
N SER A 190 -5.22 -11.18 -6.95
CA SER A 190 -5.84 -10.46 -8.07
C SER A 190 -5.55 -8.96 -8.02
N ILE A 191 -5.46 -8.35 -6.84
CA ILE A 191 -5.15 -6.92 -6.71
C ILE A 191 -3.77 -6.62 -7.27
N LYS A 192 -2.75 -7.35 -6.81
CA LYS A 192 -1.37 -7.18 -7.30
C LYS A 192 -1.31 -7.35 -8.82
N TYR A 193 -1.85 -8.44 -9.38
CA TYR A 193 -1.80 -8.65 -10.82
C TYR A 193 -2.56 -7.61 -11.63
N ILE A 194 -3.73 -7.17 -11.17
CA ILE A 194 -4.47 -6.08 -11.82
C ILE A 194 -3.62 -4.82 -11.82
N LEU A 195 -3.08 -4.41 -10.67
CA LEU A 195 -2.28 -3.19 -10.56
C LEU A 195 -1.01 -3.25 -11.41
N GLU A 196 -0.25 -4.35 -11.35
CA GLU A 196 0.97 -4.53 -12.17
C GLU A 196 0.65 -4.48 -13.66
N HIS A 197 -0.47 -5.06 -14.08
CA HIS A 197 -0.88 -5.06 -15.48
C HIS A 197 -1.35 -3.68 -15.96
N ILE A 198 -2.24 -3.00 -15.22
CA ILE A 198 -2.79 -1.70 -15.64
C ILE A 198 -1.76 -0.56 -15.57
N TYR A 199 -0.71 -0.73 -14.76
CA TYR A 199 0.37 0.22 -14.61
C TYR A 199 1.64 -0.16 -15.37
N ASN A 200 1.73 -1.40 -15.83
CA ASN A 200 2.90 -1.97 -16.49
C ASN A 200 4.19 -1.73 -15.67
N GLU A 201 4.12 -1.99 -14.37
CA GLU A 201 5.21 -1.84 -13.41
C GLU A 201 5.11 -2.93 -12.35
N GLU A 202 6.25 -3.50 -11.94
CA GLU A 202 6.31 -4.48 -10.85
C GLU A 202 6.02 -3.82 -9.50
N ILE A 203 5.17 -4.43 -8.69
CA ILE A 203 4.96 -4.02 -7.29
C ILE A 203 5.94 -4.78 -6.41
N SER A 204 7.08 -4.13 -6.16
CA SER A 204 8.17 -4.65 -5.35
C SER A 204 8.88 -3.51 -4.63
N ALA A 205 9.12 -3.65 -3.33
CA ALA A 205 9.83 -2.62 -2.58
C ALA A 205 11.30 -2.48 -3.00
N SER A 206 11.93 -3.52 -3.53
CA SER A 206 13.34 -3.48 -3.94
C SER A 206 13.56 -3.08 -5.40
N ARG A 207 12.56 -3.26 -6.27
CA ARG A 207 12.70 -3.04 -7.72
C ARG A 207 11.62 -2.18 -8.36
N GLY A 208 10.45 -2.11 -7.72
CA GLY A 208 9.31 -1.33 -8.23
C GLY A 208 9.62 0.16 -8.24
N GLY A 209 9.01 0.89 -9.17
CA GLY A 209 9.06 2.36 -9.24
C GLY A 209 7.66 2.94 -9.34
N LEU A 210 7.57 4.25 -9.56
CA LEU A 210 6.28 4.85 -9.91
C LEU A 210 5.99 4.68 -11.40
N PRO A 211 4.76 4.29 -11.78
CA PRO A 211 4.37 4.22 -13.19
C PRO A 211 4.55 5.56 -13.89
N LYS A 212 5.06 5.56 -15.14
CA LYS A 212 5.33 6.80 -15.92
C LYS A 212 4.14 7.76 -15.99
N ARG A 213 2.91 7.24 -15.92
CA ARG A 213 1.68 8.04 -15.89
C ARG A 213 1.44 8.79 -14.58
N PHE A 214 1.99 8.35 -13.46
CA PHE A 214 1.86 9.04 -12.16
C PHE A 214 2.44 10.46 -12.22
N PHE A 215 3.49 10.66 -13.02
CA PHE A 215 4.08 11.97 -13.28
C PHE A 215 3.16 12.91 -14.07
N LYS A 216 2.12 12.39 -14.73
CA LYS A 216 1.12 13.17 -15.50
C LYS A 216 -0.21 13.34 -14.75
N LEU A 217 -0.33 12.81 -13.54
CA LEU A 217 -1.57 12.94 -12.76
C LEU A 217 -1.83 14.37 -12.31
N SER A 218 -3.08 14.64 -11.92
CA SER A 218 -3.46 15.91 -11.31
C SER A 218 -2.68 16.16 -10.02
N ARG A 219 -2.53 17.45 -9.66
CA ARG A 219 -1.84 17.85 -8.43
C ARG A 219 -2.42 17.16 -7.19
N LYS A 220 -3.74 17.01 -7.10
CA LYS A 220 -4.44 16.32 -6.00
C LYS A 220 -3.95 14.87 -5.87
N LEU A 221 -3.90 14.11 -6.95
CA LEU A 221 -3.47 12.70 -6.90
C LEU A 221 -1.97 12.55 -6.62
N LYS A 222 -1.15 13.47 -7.13
CA LYS A 222 0.29 13.51 -6.79
C LYS A 222 0.53 13.75 -5.29
N PHE A 223 -0.30 14.57 -4.65
CA PHE A 223 -0.25 14.75 -3.21
C PHE A 223 -0.59 13.48 -2.43
N GLU A 224 -1.51 12.66 -2.92
CA GLU A 224 -1.80 11.35 -2.32
C GLU A 224 -0.60 10.41 -2.39
N ILE A 225 0.15 10.41 -3.50
CA ILE A 225 1.41 9.65 -3.62
C ILE A 225 2.41 10.11 -2.55
N ILE A 226 2.66 11.42 -2.46
CA ILE A 226 3.63 11.97 -1.50
C ILE A 226 3.20 11.65 -0.07
N LYS A 227 1.91 11.82 0.25
CA LYS A 227 1.37 11.54 1.57
C LYS A 227 1.52 10.06 1.93
N ALA A 228 1.03 9.14 1.11
CA ALA A 228 1.08 7.70 1.37
C ALA A 228 2.52 7.21 1.56
N PHE A 229 3.44 7.67 0.70
CA PHE A 229 4.85 7.27 0.80
C PHE A 229 5.52 7.80 2.07
N CYS A 230 5.22 9.03 2.48
CA CYS A 230 5.71 9.58 3.76
C CYS A 230 5.05 8.92 4.98
N ASP A 231 3.78 8.55 4.90
CA ASP A 231 3.07 7.82 5.95
C ASP A 231 3.75 6.48 6.26
N ASP A 232 4.29 5.80 5.25
CA ASP A 232 5.07 4.58 5.42
C ASP A 232 6.52 4.88 5.83
N GLU A 233 7.28 5.54 4.96
CA GLU A 233 8.76 5.62 5.05
C GLU A 233 9.28 6.89 5.72
N GLY A 234 8.41 7.88 5.96
CA GLY A 234 8.78 9.18 6.49
C GLY A 234 9.01 9.19 8.00
N THR A 235 10.07 9.86 8.45
CA THR A 235 10.35 10.16 9.85
C THR A 235 10.32 11.67 10.08
N VAL A 236 9.56 12.11 11.08
CA VAL A 236 9.48 13.53 11.47
C VAL A 236 10.63 13.86 12.41
N ARG A 237 11.42 14.88 12.07
CA ARG A 237 12.48 15.48 12.89
C ARG A 237 12.11 16.93 13.24
N ASP A 238 12.97 17.59 14.01
CA ASP A 238 12.71 18.94 14.54
C ASP A 238 12.32 19.99 13.47
N SER A 239 12.88 19.89 12.27
CA SER A 239 12.63 20.82 11.16
C SER A 239 12.58 20.14 9.80
N ALA A 240 12.49 18.80 9.77
CA ALA A 240 12.62 18.02 8.56
C ALA A 240 11.69 16.81 8.57
N ILE A 241 11.26 16.38 7.39
CA ILE A 241 10.81 15.01 7.16
C ILE A 241 11.92 14.31 6.39
N ILE A 242 12.31 13.13 6.86
CA ILE A 242 13.32 12.29 6.22
C ILE A 242 12.64 10.99 5.82
N VAL A 243 12.60 10.70 4.54
CA VAL A 243 12.10 9.46 3.98
C VAL A 243 13.29 8.58 3.64
N SER A 244 13.30 7.33 4.09
CA SER A 244 14.42 6.41 3.83
C SER A 244 13.94 5.21 3.04
N SER A 245 14.69 4.75 2.04
CA SER A 245 14.35 3.52 1.31
C SER A 245 15.61 2.81 0.82
N GLY A 246 15.55 1.49 0.71
CA GLY A 246 16.58 0.69 0.04
C GLY A 246 16.53 0.78 -1.49
N ASN A 247 15.47 1.37 -2.03
CA ASN A 247 15.25 1.50 -3.45
C ASN A 247 15.41 2.97 -3.87
N LYS A 248 16.60 3.29 -4.39
CA LYS A 248 16.95 4.65 -4.84
C LYS A 248 15.99 5.17 -5.91
N LYS A 249 15.60 4.32 -6.86
CA LYS A 249 14.68 4.68 -7.95
C LYS A 249 13.34 5.19 -7.40
N GLN A 250 12.79 4.54 -6.38
CA GLN A 250 11.56 5.04 -5.73
C GLN A 250 11.73 6.42 -5.13
N LEU A 251 12.86 6.71 -4.47
CA LEU A 251 13.11 8.04 -3.91
C LEU A 251 13.25 9.10 -5.02
N GLU A 252 13.94 8.78 -6.11
CA GLU A 252 14.07 9.66 -7.28
C GLU A 252 12.71 9.92 -7.95
N ASP A 253 11.87 8.90 -8.05
CA ASP A 253 10.50 9.03 -8.58
C ASP A 253 9.65 9.92 -7.67
N ILE A 254 9.73 9.74 -6.34
CA ILE A 254 9.02 10.58 -5.36
C ILE A 254 9.53 12.02 -5.41
N GLU A 255 10.84 12.24 -5.48
CA GLU A 255 11.44 13.56 -5.66
C GLU A 255 10.89 14.26 -6.90
N LYS A 256 10.85 13.60 -8.06
CA LYS A 256 10.27 14.15 -9.30
C LYS A 256 8.79 14.52 -9.13
N ILE A 257 8.00 13.69 -8.43
CA ILE A 257 6.60 14.01 -8.13
C ILE A 257 6.52 15.26 -7.26
N MET A 258 7.33 15.36 -6.20
CA MET A 258 7.40 16.51 -5.30
C MET A 258 7.75 17.80 -6.04
N LEU A 259 8.81 17.79 -6.85
CA LEU A 259 9.23 18.92 -7.67
C LEU A 259 8.08 19.37 -8.60
N SER A 260 7.38 18.42 -9.23
CA SER A 260 6.27 18.74 -10.14
C SER A 260 5.05 19.40 -9.47
N VAL A 261 4.93 19.33 -8.14
CA VAL A 261 3.86 19.99 -7.37
C VAL A 261 4.36 21.21 -6.58
N LYS A 262 5.56 21.71 -6.94
CA LYS A 262 6.28 22.82 -6.29
C LYS A 262 6.60 22.55 -4.83
N PHE A 263 7.01 21.31 -4.56
CA PHE A 263 7.52 20.89 -3.27
C PHE A 263 9.00 20.56 -3.49
N ASN A 264 9.91 21.37 -2.92
CA ASN A 264 11.34 21.31 -3.27
C ASN A 264 12.12 20.47 -2.24
N PRO A 265 12.28 19.15 -2.42
CA PRO A 265 13.16 18.39 -1.54
C PRO A 265 14.60 18.90 -1.67
N GLU A 266 15.40 18.76 -0.60
CA GLU A 266 16.74 19.32 -0.56
C GLU A 266 17.79 18.35 -1.10
N PHE A 267 17.64 17.05 -0.84
CA PHE A 267 18.69 16.08 -1.16
C PHE A 267 18.21 14.62 -1.20
N ILE A 268 18.85 13.82 -2.05
CA ILE A 268 18.93 12.36 -1.93
C ILE A 268 20.38 12.01 -1.56
N ILE A 269 20.60 11.51 -0.35
CA ILE A 269 21.95 11.17 0.15
C ILE A 269 21.99 9.67 0.54
N PRO A 270 23.03 8.92 0.14
CA PRO A 270 23.24 7.57 0.66
C PRO A 270 23.56 7.61 2.16
N ILE A 271 22.94 6.73 2.95
CA ILE A 271 23.30 6.58 4.37
C ILE A 271 24.67 5.90 4.42
N LYS A 272 25.67 6.58 4.99
CA LYS A 272 27.01 6.01 5.24
C LYS A 272 26.91 4.90 6.29
N ASN A 273 26.56 3.70 5.87
CA ASN A 273 26.63 2.48 6.66
C ASN A 273 27.07 1.33 5.76
N PRO A 274 28.26 0.72 5.99
CA PRO A 274 28.80 -0.35 5.14
C PRO A 274 27.89 -1.55 4.97
N LYS A 275 26.92 -1.74 5.87
CA LYS A 275 25.98 -2.87 5.88
C LYS A 275 24.58 -2.54 5.35
N SER A 276 24.30 -1.30 4.93
CA SER A 276 22.97 -0.92 4.46
C SER A 276 23.00 -0.06 3.19
N ASN A 277 22.40 -0.57 2.11
CA ASN A 277 22.14 0.18 0.88
C ASN A 277 20.89 1.05 1.04
N LEU A 278 20.87 1.96 2.02
CA LEU A 278 19.76 2.87 2.27
C LEU A 278 20.07 4.25 1.72
N TYR A 279 19.07 4.87 1.13
CA TYR A 279 19.08 6.24 0.65
C TYR A 279 18.06 7.05 1.44
N THR A 280 18.31 8.34 1.63
CA THR A 280 17.34 9.25 2.26
C THR A 280 16.99 10.41 1.36
N LEU A 281 15.70 10.71 1.26
CA LEU A 281 15.13 11.92 0.70
C LEU A 281 14.67 12.83 1.84
N GLY A 282 15.26 14.02 1.94
CA GLY A 282 14.97 14.98 3.02
C GLY A 282 14.32 16.26 2.51
N PHE A 283 13.39 16.81 3.28
CA PHE A 283 12.87 18.16 3.05
C PHE A 283 12.65 18.92 4.36
N ARG A 284 13.09 20.19 4.39
CA ARG A 284 13.13 21.00 5.61
C ARG A 284 12.37 22.33 5.47
N ASN A 285 12.43 23.14 6.52
CA ASN A 285 12.07 24.55 6.50
C ASN A 285 10.65 24.83 6.00
N GLN A 286 10.51 25.56 4.89
CA GLN A 286 9.22 25.94 4.30
C GLN A 286 8.46 24.72 3.77
N ASN A 287 9.16 23.74 3.18
CA ASN A 287 8.55 22.51 2.69
C ASN A 287 7.99 21.66 3.84
N PHE A 288 8.70 21.58 4.97
CA PHE A 288 8.17 20.95 6.18
C PHE A 288 6.85 21.58 6.63
N THR A 289 6.80 22.93 6.70
CA THR A 289 5.59 23.66 7.07
C THR A 289 4.47 23.45 6.06
N MET A 290 4.79 23.50 4.77
CA MET A 290 3.85 23.26 3.68
C MET A 290 3.27 21.85 3.75
N TYR A 291 4.09 20.83 3.98
CA TYR A 291 3.62 19.45 4.16
C TYR A 291 2.66 19.36 5.33
N GLY A 292 3.07 19.84 6.49
CA GLY A 292 2.27 19.78 7.71
C GLY A 292 0.92 20.46 7.59
N ASN A 293 0.85 21.59 6.87
CA ASN A 293 -0.37 22.38 6.69
C ASN A 293 -1.27 21.86 5.55
N LYS A 294 -0.69 21.36 4.45
CA LYS A 294 -1.47 20.98 3.25
C LYS A 294 -1.77 19.48 3.14
N LEU A 295 -0.87 18.63 3.65
CA LEU A 295 -0.95 17.17 3.51
C LEU A 295 -1.15 16.52 4.87
N GLY A 296 -0.21 16.76 5.78
CA GLY A 296 -0.12 16.09 7.07
C GLY A 296 0.11 14.58 6.96
N PHE A 297 0.31 13.94 8.11
CA PHE A 297 0.34 12.49 8.22
C PHE A 297 -1.04 11.94 8.57
N GLU A 298 -1.35 10.77 8.05
CA GLU A 298 -2.42 9.93 8.58
C GLU A 298 -1.90 9.10 9.77
N HIS A 299 -0.63 8.70 9.75
CA HIS A 299 0.02 8.03 10.87
C HIS A 299 -0.08 8.87 12.16
N THR A 300 -0.80 8.37 13.16
CA THR A 300 -1.18 9.15 14.36
C THR A 300 0.01 9.72 15.12
N GLU A 301 1.05 8.92 15.39
CA GLU A 301 2.25 9.41 16.09
C GLU A 301 3.05 10.42 15.27
N LYS A 302 3.30 10.16 13.97
CA LYS A 302 3.97 11.12 13.07
C LYS A 302 3.19 12.43 12.99
N LYS A 303 1.85 12.37 12.94
CA LYS A 303 0.95 13.54 12.96
C LYS A 303 1.08 14.33 14.26
N LYS A 304 1.11 13.66 15.41
CA LYS A 304 1.31 14.27 16.73
C LYS A 304 2.66 14.99 16.80
N ILE A 305 3.74 14.33 16.37
CA ILE A 305 5.09 14.91 16.33
C ILE A 305 5.12 16.12 15.39
N MET A 306 4.56 16.00 14.18
CA MET A 306 4.48 17.09 13.21
C MET A 306 3.77 18.32 13.79
N LYS A 307 2.58 18.13 14.40
CA LYS A 307 1.83 19.23 15.04
C LYS A 307 2.64 19.91 16.14
N PHE A 308 3.32 19.12 16.98
CA PHE A 308 4.22 19.65 18.01
C PHE A 308 5.32 20.52 17.39
N GLN A 309 6.00 20.04 16.35
CA GLN A 309 7.09 20.77 15.70
C GLN A 309 6.61 22.06 15.02
N LEU A 310 5.45 22.04 14.36
CA LEU A 310 4.85 23.25 13.77
C LEU A 310 4.53 24.29 14.85
N LYS A 311 3.88 23.87 15.95
CA LYS A 311 3.55 24.76 17.07
C LYS A 311 4.80 25.36 17.71
N ARG A 312 5.82 24.53 17.94
CA ARG A 312 7.11 24.95 18.52
C ARG A 312 7.83 25.97 17.62
N ARG A 313 7.79 25.78 16.30
CA ARG A 313 8.42 26.71 15.34
C ARG A 313 7.69 28.04 15.27
N ALA A 314 6.35 28.02 15.36
CA ALA A 314 5.55 29.24 15.42
C ALA A 314 5.75 30.01 16.74
N ASN A 315 6.05 29.31 17.84
CA ASN A 315 6.20 29.89 19.17
C ASN A 315 7.49 29.37 19.84
N PRO A 316 8.67 29.85 19.44
CA PRO A 316 9.93 29.40 20.01
C PRO A 316 10.01 29.80 21.49
N LYS A 317 10.16 28.80 22.38
CA LYS A 317 10.43 29.06 23.79
C LYS A 317 11.91 29.36 23.99
N ILE A 318 12.20 30.53 24.57
CA ILE A 318 13.52 30.86 25.10
C ILE A 318 13.60 30.28 26.51
N ILE A 319 14.54 29.37 26.74
CA ILE A 319 14.78 28.77 28.07
C ILE A 319 16.14 29.25 28.57
N LYS A 320 16.22 29.67 29.84
CA LYS A 320 17.48 30.12 30.43
C LYS A 320 18.51 28.98 30.46
N PRO A 321 19.82 29.28 30.33
CA PRO A 321 20.87 28.28 30.47
C PRO A 321 20.71 27.44 31.74
N GLY A 322 20.83 26.12 31.63
CA GLY A 322 20.71 25.19 32.75
C GLY A 322 19.26 24.89 33.22
N GLU A 323 18.27 25.72 32.88
CA GLU A 323 16.88 25.51 33.30
C GLU A 323 16.28 24.26 32.65
N SER A 324 16.60 23.98 31.38
CA SER A 324 16.18 22.75 30.69
C SER A 324 16.64 21.50 31.45
N ARG A 325 17.87 21.46 31.97
CA ARG A 325 18.39 20.31 32.73
C ARG A 325 17.60 20.10 34.03
N LYS A 326 17.35 21.18 34.79
CA LYS A 326 16.55 21.12 36.02
C LYS A 326 15.14 20.59 35.75
N ARG A 327 14.50 21.06 34.68
CA ARG A 327 13.16 20.59 34.30
C ARG A 327 13.16 19.14 33.80
N ILE A 328 14.20 18.70 33.09
CA ILE A 328 14.36 17.30 32.70
C ILE A 328 14.42 16.41 33.94
N LEU A 329 15.26 16.74 34.93
CA LEU A 329 15.38 15.96 36.16
C LEU A 329 14.03 15.85 36.88
N ARG A 330 13.30 16.96 37.06
CA ARG A 330 11.95 16.94 37.65
C ARG A 330 10.96 16.04 36.89
N LEU A 331 10.99 16.06 35.55
CA LEU A 331 10.13 15.20 34.74
C LEU A 331 10.51 13.71 34.84
N LEU A 332 11.77 13.40 35.18
CA LEU A 332 12.29 12.05 35.37
C LEU A 332 12.14 11.56 36.82
N GLU A 333 11.98 12.45 37.80
CA GLU A 333 11.54 12.12 39.17
C GLU A 333 10.15 11.50 39.14
N GLU A 334 9.27 11.98 38.25
CA GLU A 334 7.92 11.43 38.10
C GLU A 334 7.95 10.00 37.52
N ASN A 335 8.59 9.82 36.37
CA ASN A 335 8.62 8.56 35.62
C ASN A 335 9.77 8.58 34.59
N PRO A 336 10.28 7.40 34.18
CA PRO A 336 11.16 7.28 33.03
C PRO A 336 10.52 7.82 31.73
N ARG A 337 11.32 8.43 30.86
CA ARG A 337 10.83 9.05 29.61
C ARG A 337 11.83 8.95 28.48
N THR A 338 11.34 8.97 27.25
CA THR A 338 12.16 9.13 26.04
C THR A 338 12.54 10.60 25.80
N SER A 339 13.61 10.81 25.01
CA SER A 339 14.02 12.16 24.58
C SER A 339 12.91 12.93 23.86
N LEU A 340 12.06 12.25 23.07
CA LEU A 340 10.95 12.90 22.37
C LEU A 340 9.86 13.36 23.34
N GLU A 341 9.49 12.54 24.32
CA GLU A 341 8.48 12.89 25.32
C GLU A 341 8.93 14.08 26.17
N LEU A 342 10.19 14.08 26.59
CA LEU A 342 10.80 15.21 27.30
C LEU A 342 10.77 16.48 26.44
N ALA A 343 11.16 16.40 25.17
CA ALA A 343 11.12 17.53 24.25
C ALA A 343 9.70 18.11 24.12
N MET A 344 8.70 17.22 23.99
CA MET A 344 7.28 17.60 23.89
C MET A 344 6.77 18.29 25.16
N ARG A 345 7.11 17.77 26.34
CA ARG A 345 6.73 18.34 27.64
C ARG A 345 7.37 19.71 27.87
N LEU A 346 8.64 19.84 27.53
CA LEU A 346 9.40 21.09 27.71
C LEU A 346 9.04 22.14 26.66
N GLY A 347 8.56 21.73 25.49
CA GLY A 347 8.30 22.63 24.37
C GLY A 347 9.57 23.07 23.63
N ILE A 348 10.61 22.23 23.62
CA ILE A 348 11.91 22.49 22.96
C ILE A 348 12.23 21.43 21.91
N SER A 349 13.32 21.64 21.17
CA SER A 349 13.75 20.69 20.14
C SER A 349 14.22 19.36 20.75
N GLN A 350 14.02 18.26 20.02
CA GLN A 350 14.53 16.96 20.43
C GLN A 350 16.06 16.97 20.47
N ASN A 351 16.72 17.69 19.56
CA ASN A 351 18.18 17.85 19.55
C ASN A 351 18.70 18.52 20.84
N THR A 352 18.09 19.63 21.26
CA THR A 352 18.44 20.33 22.51
C THR A 352 18.20 19.42 23.72
N THR A 353 17.10 18.66 23.71
CA THR A 353 16.82 17.69 24.78
C THR A 353 17.90 16.60 24.81
N GLY A 354 18.27 16.04 23.67
CA GLY A 354 19.33 15.03 23.55
C GLY A 354 20.70 15.51 24.03
N GLN A 355 21.08 16.77 23.73
CA GLN A 355 22.31 17.37 24.25
C GLN A 355 22.29 17.45 25.79
N ASN A 356 21.19 17.93 26.37
CA ASN A 356 21.06 18.02 27.83
C ASN A 356 21.08 16.64 28.50
N LEU A 357 20.41 15.64 27.92
CA LEU A 357 20.45 14.26 28.40
C LEU A 357 21.86 13.67 28.37
N ARG A 358 22.64 13.95 27.30
CA ARG A 358 24.04 13.50 27.22
C ARG A 358 24.89 14.11 28.35
N ILE A 359 24.71 15.40 28.62
CA ILE A 359 25.41 16.07 29.74
C ILE A 359 24.99 15.45 31.08
N LEU A 360 23.69 15.30 31.33
CA LEU A 360 23.19 14.73 32.60
C LEU A 360 23.65 13.27 32.81
N ALA A 361 23.76 12.48 31.74
CA ALA A 361 24.27 11.12 31.80
C ALA A 361 25.78 11.11 32.10
N ASN A 362 26.56 12.02 31.51
CA ASN A 362 27.99 12.17 31.81
C ASN A 362 28.23 12.66 33.26
N GLU A 363 27.29 13.43 33.82
CA GLU A 363 27.28 13.82 35.24
C GLU A 363 26.72 12.72 36.15
N GLU A 364 26.44 11.53 35.62
CA GLU A 364 25.88 10.37 36.34
C GLU A 364 24.54 10.61 37.04
N LYS A 365 23.79 11.67 36.67
CA LYS A 365 22.49 12.00 37.27
C LYS A 365 21.33 11.18 36.72
N ILE A 366 21.52 10.57 35.55
CA ILE A 366 20.51 9.76 34.88
C ILE A 366 21.13 8.52 34.26
N LYS A 367 20.35 7.44 34.18
CA LYS A 367 20.66 6.22 33.45
C LYS A 367 19.91 6.17 32.12
N ARG A 368 20.49 5.47 31.14
CA ARG A 368 19.94 5.31 29.78
C ARG A 368 19.69 3.83 29.50
N TYR A 369 18.46 3.49 29.18
CA TYR A 369 18.03 2.12 28.90
C TYR A 369 17.57 2.00 27.45
N ARG A 370 17.95 0.90 26.79
CA ARG A 370 17.43 0.58 25.46
C ARG A 370 16.06 -0.05 25.64
N ILE A 371 15.05 0.50 24.97
CA ILE A 371 13.71 -0.08 25.00
C ILE A 371 13.70 -1.33 24.11
N PRO A 372 13.36 -2.53 24.63
CA PRO A 372 13.28 -3.75 23.83
C PRO A 372 12.37 -3.57 22.60
N GLY A 373 12.81 -4.06 21.44
CA GLY A 373 12.06 -3.96 20.19
C GLY A 373 11.95 -2.57 19.57
N LYS A 374 12.53 -1.52 20.18
CA LYS A 374 12.54 -0.16 19.63
C LYS A 374 13.98 0.34 19.43
N ASN A 375 14.15 1.21 18.43
CA ASN A 375 15.41 1.94 18.19
C ASN A 375 15.53 3.21 19.05
N ASN A 376 14.81 3.27 20.17
CA ASN A 376 14.76 4.42 21.08
C ASN A 376 15.31 4.04 22.46
N PHE A 377 15.65 5.08 23.22
CA PHE A 377 16.14 4.97 24.57
C PHE A 377 15.21 5.69 25.53
N GLU A 378 15.08 5.10 26.70
CA GLU A 378 14.42 5.66 27.87
C GLU A 378 15.47 6.12 28.87
N TYR A 379 15.15 7.16 29.63
CA TYR A 379 16.02 7.76 30.63
C TYR A 379 15.29 7.75 31.97
N SER A 380 16.00 7.44 33.05
CA SER A 380 15.52 7.55 34.44
C SER A 380 16.60 8.20 35.30
N LEU A 381 16.27 8.61 36.52
CA LEU A 381 17.28 9.00 37.49
C LEU A 381 18.20 7.81 37.84
N SER A 382 19.45 8.11 38.18
CA SER A 382 20.47 7.14 38.58
C SER A 382 20.23 6.53 39.95
#